data_AF-A0A843U5R0-F1
#
_entry.id   AF-A0A843U5R0-F1
#
_cell.length_a   1.000
_cell.length_b   1.000
_cell.length_c   1.000
_cell.angle_alpha   90.00
_cell.angle_beta   90.00
_cell.angle_gamma   90.00
#
_symmetry.space_group_name_H-M   'P 1'
#
loop_
_entity.id
_entity.type
_entity.pdbx_description
1 polymer ?
#
loop_
_entity_poly.entity_id
_entity_poly.type
_entity_poly.pdbx_seq_one_letter_code
_entity_poly.pdbx_strand_id
1 'polypeptide(L)'
;MTRYFCLQIASHPNIYVLDTPGILLGEIDDAEAAAKVALTGAIKDCLVGEDVVARYFLSILNSNGKYKCSLCVKVDDVEPSWQSKETVSGQRRRLCPSDHTQDFIVRDVRQMLFETISSFEGNLENEIEMSRLIEFEFAALHVALRVASSEEAAADQDRHRSTIAKKLLNLFRTGRLGRHTLDVMFCSD
;
A
#
# COMPACT_ATOMS: atom_id res chain seq x y z
N MET A 1 -21.86 34.12 16.82
CA MET A 1 -23.07 33.27 16.87
C MET A 1 -22.98 32.28 15.73
N THR A 2 -22.42 31.10 15.98
CA THR A 2 -22.26 30.06 14.95
C THR A 2 -23.65 29.53 14.61
N ARG A 3 -24.12 29.72 13.38
CA ARG A 3 -25.39 29.15 12.94
C ARG A 3 -25.14 27.69 12.61
N TYR A 4 -25.74 26.78 13.37
CA TYR A 4 -25.76 25.37 13.04
C TYR A 4 -26.62 25.17 11.78
N PHE A 5 -26.07 24.51 10.75
CA PHE A 5 -26.78 24.18 9.53
C PHE A 5 -27.44 22.80 9.68
N CYS A 6 -28.73 22.72 9.38
CA CYS A 6 -29.53 21.49 9.47
C CYS A 6 -30.23 21.27 8.13
N LEU A 7 -30.01 20.11 7.52
CA LEU A 7 -30.51 19.76 6.20
C LEU A 7 -31.57 18.67 6.30
N GLN A 8 -32.77 18.91 5.77
CA GLN A 8 -33.78 17.86 5.62
C GLN A 8 -33.43 16.96 4.44
N ILE A 9 -33.25 15.66 4.69
CA ILE A 9 -32.92 14.65 3.66
C ILE A 9 -34.10 13.74 3.29
N ALA A 10 -35.15 13.69 4.12
CA ALA A 10 -36.39 13.00 3.81
C ALA A 10 -37.59 13.70 4.44
N SER A 11 -38.77 13.58 3.83
CA SER A 11 -40.03 14.14 4.34
C SER A 11 -40.98 13.09 4.94
N HIS A 12 -40.79 11.80 4.65
CA HIS A 12 -41.65 10.71 5.12
C HIS A 12 -40.81 9.45 5.46
N PRO A 13 -40.38 9.28 6.72
CA PRO A 13 -40.51 10.23 7.82
C PRO A 13 -39.63 11.48 7.61
N ASN A 14 -39.89 12.55 8.35
CA ASN A 14 -39.03 13.73 8.34
C ASN A 14 -37.66 13.37 8.94
N ILE A 15 -36.61 13.32 8.12
CA ILE A 15 -35.22 13.02 8.54
C ILE A 15 -34.35 14.25 8.26
N TYR A 16 -33.57 14.65 9.26
CA TYR A 16 -32.68 15.80 9.19
C TYR A 16 -31.24 15.39 9.54
N VAL A 17 -30.27 16.04 8.90
CA VAL A 17 -28.84 15.89 9.16
C VAL A 17 -28.29 17.19 9.72
N LEU A 18 -27.56 17.09 10.84
CA LEU A 18 -26.88 18.22 11.47
C LEU A 18 -25.45 18.32 10.93
N ASP A 19 -25.02 19.53 10.55
CA ASP A 19 -23.68 19.80 10.00
C ASP A 19 -22.57 19.93 11.08
N THR A 20 -22.78 19.33 12.25
CA THR A 20 -21.74 19.17 13.27
C THR A 20 -21.57 17.69 13.53
N PRO A 21 -20.60 17.03 12.85
CA PRO A 21 -20.37 15.61 13.07
C PRO A 21 -20.00 15.37 14.54
N GLY A 22 -20.55 14.32 15.14
CA GLY A 22 -20.13 13.87 16.45
C GLY A 22 -18.74 13.26 16.38
N ILE A 23 -17.81 13.76 17.19
CA ILE A 23 -16.48 13.13 17.35
C ILE A 23 -16.61 12.10 18.47
N LEU A 24 -16.41 10.83 18.14
CA LEU A 24 -16.35 9.73 19.11
C LEU A 24 -14.88 9.49 19.47
N LEU A 25 -14.58 9.47 20.78
CA LEU A 25 -13.30 8.95 21.26
C LEU A 25 -13.44 7.43 21.34
N GLY A 26 -12.71 6.69 20.51
CA GLY A 26 -12.63 5.24 20.59
C GLY A 26 -11.31 4.83 21.25
N GLU A 27 -11.38 3.92 22.21
CA GLU A 27 -10.20 3.20 22.70
C GLU A 27 -9.96 1.98 21.80
N ILE A 28 -8.70 1.79 21.41
CA ILE A 28 -8.27 0.64 20.60
C ILE A 28 -7.24 -0.12 21.44
N ASP A 29 -7.70 -1.16 22.11
CA ASP A 29 -6.85 -1.97 22.99
C ASP A 29 -6.15 -3.11 22.23
N ASP A 30 -6.71 -3.51 21.09
CA ASP A 30 -6.17 -4.58 20.26
C ASP A 30 -5.14 -4.05 19.26
N ALA A 31 -3.96 -4.68 19.24
CA ALA A 31 -2.86 -4.30 18.38
C ALA A 31 -3.18 -4.53 16.89
N GLU A 32 -3.93 -5.58 16.56
CA GLU A 32 -4.34 -5.84 15.18
C GLU A 32 -5.35 -4.78 14.71
N ALA A 33 -6.35 -4.46 15.53
CA ALA A 33 -7.29 -3.37 15.27
C ALA A 33 -6.57 -2.03 15.10
N ALA A 34 -5.56 -1.73 15.92
CA ALA A 34 -4.75 -0.53 15.79
C ALA A 34 -3.99 -0.50 14.45
N ALA A 35 -3.39 -1.63 14.05
CA ALA A 35 -2.71 -1.76 12.76
C ALA A 35 -3.67 -1.58 11.57
N LYS A 36 -4.90 -2.11 11.63
CA LYS A 36 -5.96 -1.88 10.63
C LYS A 36 -6.30 -0.40 10.48
N VAL A 37 -6.59 0.27 11.60
CA VAL A 37 -6.96 1.69 11.62
C VAL A 37 -5.79 2.55 11.14
N ALA A 38 -4.57 2.24 11.56
CA ALA A 38 -3.37 2.92 11.08
C ALA A 38 -3.17 2.70 9.58
N LEU A 39 -3.32 1.47 9.06
CA LEU A 39 -3.15 1.16 7.64
C LEU A 39 -4.05 2.03 6.74
N THR A 40 -5.29 2.27 7.15
CA THR A 40 -6.24 3.18 6.45
C THR A 40 -5.86 4.67 6.51
N GLY A 41 -4.93 5.05 7.38
CA GLY A 41 -4.50 6.44 7.61
C GLY A 41 -5.40 7.21 8.58
N ALA A 42 -6.30 6.52 9.29
CA ALA A 42 -7.21 7.15 10.26
C ALA A 42 -6.49 7.58 11.56
N ILE A 43 -5.40 6.90 11.93
CA ILE A 43 -4.48 7.31 13.00
C ILE A 43 -3.04 7.41 12.47
N LYS A 44 -2.17 8.10 13.20
CA LYS A 44 -0.76 8.25 12.82
C LYS A 44 -0.02 6.92 12.97
N ASP A 45 0.74 6.54 11.94
CA ASP A 45 1.53 5.29 11.92
C ASP A 45 2.49 5.19 13.10
N CYS A 46 3.09 6.30 13.55
CA CYS A 46 4.02 6.32 14.68
C CYS A 46 3.38 5.95 16.03
N LEU A 47 2.05 5.94 16.15
CA LEU A 47 1.36 5.48 17.36
C LEU A 47 1.33 3.96 17.46
N VAL A 48 1.42 3.26 16.32
CA VAL A 48 1.44 1.80 16.23
C VAL A 48 2.85 1.27 15.93
N GLY A 49 3.66 2.06 15.25
CA GLY A 49 4.97 1.68 14.69
C GLY A 49 4.87 1.55 13.17
N GLU A 50 5.65 2.32 12.41
CA GLU A 50 5.52 2.29 10.95
C GLU A 50 5.90 0.92 10.37
N ASP A 51 6.90 0.25 10.96
CA ASP A 51 7.29 -1.11 10.60
C ASP A 51 6.16 -2.11 10.86
N VAL A 52 5.47 -2.00 12.00
CA VAL A 52 4.33 -2.86 12.36
C VAL A 52 3.20 -2.72 11.34
N VAL A 53 2.84 -1.49 10.97
CA VAL A 53 1.78 -1.23 9.99
C VAL A 53 2.17 -1.73 8.59
N ALA A 54 3.45 -1.57 8.20
CA ALA A 54 3.94 -2.04 6.91
C ALA A 54 4.03 -3.58 6.85
N ARG A 55 4.44 -4.25 7.93
CA ARG A 55 4.39 -5.72 8.04
C ARG A 55 2.96 -6.24 7.96
N TYR A 56 2.04 -5.58 8.64
CA TYR A 56 0.62 -5.89 8.55
C TYR A 56 0.11 -5.75 7.12
N PHE A 57 0.50 -4.70 6.39
CA PHE A 57 0.17 -4.58 4.97
C PHE A 57 0.71 -5.74 4.13
N LEU A 58 1.98 -6.13 4.32
CA LEU A 58 2.59 -7.23 3.57
C LEU A 58 1.93 -8.58 3.89
N SER A 59 1.55 -8.85 5.14
CA SER A 59 0.84 -10.10 5.47
C SER A 59 -0.50 -10.21 4.72
N ILE A 60 -1.23 -9.11 4.58
CA ILE A 60 -2.48 -9.05 3.79
C ILE A 60 -2.20 -9.28 2.31
N LEU A 61 -1.14 -8.66 1.81
CA LEU A 61 -0.73 -8.76 0.41
C LEU A 61 -0.38 -10.21 0.07
N ASN A 62 0.34 -10.88 0.96
CA ASN A 62 0.86 -12.23 0.77
C ASN A 62 -0.26 -13.28 0.89
N SER A 63 -1.16 -13.13 1.87
CA SER A 63 -2.26 -14.07 2.09
C SER A 63 -3.36 -14.02 1.02
N ASN A 64 -3.41 -13.00 0.17
CA ASN A 64 -4.46 -12.87 -0.82
C ASN A 64 -3.94 -12.96 -2.26
N GLY A 65 -4.13 -14.15 -2.85
CA GLY A 65 -3.73 -14.46 -4.22
C GLY A 65 -4.32 -13.55 -5.31
N LYS A 66 -5.38 -12.78 -5.02
CA LYS A 66 -5.93 -11.80 -5.97
C LYS A 66 -4.95 -10.64 -6.22
N TYR A 67 -4.15 -10.28 -5.22
CA TYR A 67 -3.19 -9.17 -5.31
C TYR A 67 -1.91 -9.55 -6.06
N LYS A 68 -1.61 -10.84 -6.17
CA LYS A 68 -0.52 -11.33 -7.02
C LYS A 68 -0.68 -10.89 -8.48
N CYS A 69 -1.92 -10.86 -8.98
CA CYS A 69 -2.20 -10.43 -10.35
C CYS A 69 -2.08 -8.90 -10.54
N SER A 70 -2.32 -8.10 -9.51
CA SER A 70 -2.20 -6.63 -9.61
C SER A 70 -0.76 -6.13 -9.48
N LEU A 71 0.13 -6.96 -8.90
CA LEU A 71 1.57 -6.73 -8.88
C LEU A 71 2.26 -7.11 -10.19
N CYS A 72 1.67 -8.01 -10.99
CA CYS A 72 2.24 -8.43 -12.27
C CYS A 72 2.40 -7.23 -13.23
N VAL A 73 3.65 -6.87 -13.50
CA VAL A 73 3.99 -5.92 -14.55
C VAL A 73 3.93 -6.70 -15.85
N LYS A 74 2.96 -6.38 -16.73
CA LYS A 74 2.99 -6.90 -18.10
C LYS A 74 4.25 -6.36 -18.77
N VAL A 75 5.22 -7.22 -18.99
CA VAL A 75 6.38 -6.94 -19.84
C VAL A 75 5.91 -7.06 -21.28
N ASP A 76 5.24 -6.03 -21.79
CA ASP A 76 5.18 -5.79 -23.22
C ASP A 76 6.08 -4.60 -23.54
N ASP A 77 6.95 -4.80 -24.54
CA ASP A 77 7.97 -3.91 -25.12
C ASP A 77 9.33 -3.78 -24.41
N VAL A 78 10.17 -4.80 -24.59
CA VAL A 78 11.60 -4.58 -24.83
C VAL A 78 11.91 -4.99 -26.27
N GLU A 79 12.03 -4.01 -27.16
CA GLU A 79 12.80 -4.14 -28.41
C GLU A 79 13.81 -2.97 -28.45
N PRO A 80 15.12 -3.25 -28.39
CA PRO A 80 16.14 -2.22 -28.44
C PRO A 80 16.54 -1.98 -29.90
N SER A 81 15.97 -0.96 -30.56
CA SER A 81 16.48 -0.57 -31.88
C SER A 81 16.21 0.88 -32.22
N TRP A 82 17.30 1.66 -32.27
CA TRP A 82 17.36 2.91 -32.99
C TRP A 82 17.16 2.65 -34.48
N GLN A 83 15.98 2.94 -35.01
CA GLN A 83 15.84 3.41 -36.39
C GLN A 83 14.45 4.01 -36.66
N SER A 84 14.47 5.28 -37.05
CA SER A 84 13.32 5.95 -37.66
C SER A 84 12.88 5.23 -38.91
N LYS A 85 11.59 4.91 -39.01
CA LYS A 85 10.81 5.17 -40.22
C LYS A 85 9.32 5.24 -39.90
N GLU A 86 8.75 6.36 -40.32
CA GLU A 86 7.37 6.77 -40.14
C GLU A 86 6.40 5.85 -40.89
N THR A 87 5.32 5.44 -40.20
CA THR A 87 3.95 5.42 -40.73
C THR A 87 2.99 5.52 -39.54
N VAL A 88 2.52 6.74 -39.23
CA VAL A 88 1.72 7.05 -38.04
C VAL A 88 0.22 7.07 -38.38
N SER A 89 -0.49 5.98 -38.10
CA SER A 89 -1.94 6.00 -37.86
C SER A 89 -2.16 6.15 -36.35
N GLY A 90 -2.27 7.39 -35.90
CA GLY A 90 -2.23 7.78 -34.49
C GLY A 90 -3.49 7.41 -33.71
N GLN A 91 -3.48 6.26 -33.03
CA GLN A 91 -4.06 6.18 -31.69
C GLN A 91 -2.95 6.48 -30.70
N ARG A 92 -2.72 7.77 -30.53
CA ARG A 92 -1.81 8.35 -29.53
C ARG A 92 -2.38 7.98 -28.15
N ARG A 93 -2.01 6.81 -27.62
CA ARG A 93 -2.11 6.54 -26.18
C ARG A 93 -1.36 7.68 -25.51
N ARG A 94 -2.10 8.56 -24.85
CA ARG A 94 -1.52 9.67 -24.09
C ARG A 94 -0.79 9.05 -22.91
N LEU A 95 0.46 8.64 -23.10
CA LEU A 95 1.38 8.51 -21.97
C LEU A 95 1.53 9.91 -21.40
N CYS A 96 0.92 10.15 -20.24
CA CYS A 96 1.20 11.34 -19.46
C CYS A 96 2.63 11.18 -18.92
N PRO A 97 3.60 12.04 -19.30
CA PRO A 97 4.99 11.94 -18.85
C PRO A 97 5.17 12.12 -17.33
N SER A 98 4.10 12.45 -16.62
CA SER A 98 4.04 12.68 -15.17
C SER A 98 3.12 11.67 -14.45
N ASP A 99 2.78 10.53 -15.07
CA ASP A 99 2.07 9.48 -14.37
C ASP A 99 2.99 8.85 -13.31
N HIS A 100 2.89 9.35 -12.08
CA HIS A 100 3.67 8.87 -10.94
C HIS A 100 3.40 7.38 -10.66
N THR A 101 2.31 6.77 -11.14
CA THR A 101 2.09 5.32 -11.03
C THR A 101 3.00 4.47 -11.95
N GLN A 102 3.66 5.10 -12.94
CA GLN A 102 4.64 4.47 -13.83
C GLN A 102 6.10 4.81 -13.50
N ASP A 103 6.34 5.47 -12.36
CA ASP A 103 7.71 5.74 -11.92
C ASP A 103 8.47 4.42 -11.71
N PHE A 104 9.75 4.38 -12.11
CA PHE A 104 10.60 3.18 -12.07
C PHE A 104 10.60 2.53 -10.68
N ILE A 105 10.51 3.34 -9.61
CA ILE A 105 10.42 2.85 -8.22
C ILE A 105 9.20 1.96 -8.02
N VAL A 106 8.03 2.37 -8.52
CA VAL A 106 6.78 1.60 -8.35
C VAL A 106 6.87 0.28 -9.09
N ARG A 107 7.41 0.31 -10.31
CA ARG A 107 7.60 -0.90 -11.12
C ARG A 107 8.57 -1.86 -10.43
N ASP A 108 9.69 -1.37 -9.93
CA ASP A 108 10.70 -2.18 -9.26
C ASP A 108 10.15 -2.78 -7.95
N VAL A 109 9.38 -2.01 -7.17
CA VAL A 109 8.70 -2.52 -5.96
C VAL A 109 7.66 -3.59 -6.30
N ARG A 110 6.81 -3.36 -7.31
CA ARG A 110 5.80 -4.34 -7.74
C ARG A 110 6.44 -5.63 -8.25
N GLN A 111 7.47 -5.51 -9.08
CA GLN A 111 8.20 -6.64 -9.63
C GLN A 111 8.87 -7.45 -8.52
N MET A 112 9.56 -6.77 -7.60
CA MET A 112 10.21 -7.41 -6.47
C MET A 112 9.18 -8.17 -5.62
N LEU A 113 8.09 -7.53 -5.19
CA LEU A 113 7.04 -8.18 -4.41
C LEU A 113 6.42 -9.37 -5.16
N PHE A 114 6.21 -9.26 -6.47
CA PHE A 114 5.69 -10.35 -7.27
C PHE A 114 6.65 -11.55 -7.31
N GLU A 115 7.95 -11.31 -7.52
CA GLU A 115 8.97 -12.33 -7.59
C GLU A 115 9.16 -13.03 -6.24
N THR A 116 9.24 -12.25 -5.13
CA THR A 116 9.39 -12.81 -3.79
C THR A 116 8.21 -13.73 -3.44
N ILE A 117 6.98 -13.24 -3.58
CA ILE A 117 5.76 -14.02 -3.32
C ILE A 117 5.66 -15.22 -4.27
N SER A 118 6.11 -15.11 -5.52
CA SER A 118 6.05 -16.22 -6.48
C SER A 118 7.07 -17.31 -6.23
N SER A 119 8.25 -16.94 -5.74
CA SER A 119 9.33 -17.86 -5.41
C SER A 119 9.18 -18.54 -4.05
N PHE A 120 8.27 -18.05 -3.20
CA PHE A 120 8.08 -18.56 -1.87
C PHE A 120 7.35 -19.92 -1.89
N GLU A 121 8.03 -20.97 -1.44
CA GLU A 121 7.51 -22.34 -1.38
C GLU A 121 6.89 -22.71 -0.01
N GLY A 122 6.83 -21.76 0.94
CA GLY A 122 6.31 -21.99 2.29
C GLY A 122 4.80 -21.88 2.45
N ASN A 123 4.31 -22.31 3.60
CA ASN A 123 2.92 -22.17 4.05
C ASN A 123 2.66 -20.78 4.65
N LEU A 124 1.82 -19.99 3.97
CA LEU A 124 1.42 -18.65 4.37
C LEU A 124 0.46 -18.62 5.58
N GLU A 125 -0.15 -19.74 5.95
CA GLU A 125 -0.96 -19.85 7.18
C GLU A 125 -0.09 -20.00 8.44
N ASN A 126 1.19 -20.37 8.28
CA ASN A 126 2.12 -20.48 9.39
C ASN A 126 2.75 -19.11 9.70
N GLU A 127 2.51 -18.59 10.90
CA GLU A 127 3.02 -17.27 11.33
C GLU A 127 4.54 -17.14 11.24
N ILE A 128 5.29 -18.22 11.50
CA ILE A 128 6.76 -18.21 11.43
C ILE A 128 7.23 -18.08 9.98
N GLU A 129 6.60 -18.83 9.07
CA GLU A 129 6.95 -18.81 7.65
C GLU A 129 6.52 -17.50 6.98
N MET A 130 5.33 -16.98 7.31
CA MET A 130 4.88 -15.64 6.91
C MET A 130 5.83 -14.56 7.41
N SER A 131 6.24 -14.63 8.68
CA SER A 131 7.20 -13.67 9.25
C SER A 131 8.52 -13.71 8.49
N ARG A 132 9.06 -14.90 8.17
CA ARG A 132 10.29 -15.04 7.38
C ARG A 132 10.17 -14.45 5.98
N LEU A 133 9.05 -14.64 5.30
CA LEU A 133 8.78 -14.02 4.00
C LEU A 133 8.78 -12.49 4.12
N ILE A 134 8.09 -11.95 5.12
CA ILE A 134 8.03 -10.50 5.35
C ILE A 134 9.42 -9.92 5.67
N GLU A 135 10.25 -10.62 6.47
CA GLU A 135 11.64 -10.18 6.69
C GLU A 135 12.45 -10.10 5.40
N PHE A 136 12.28 -11.11 4.53
CA PHE A 136 12.93 -11.16 3.22
C PHE A 136 12.45 -10.03 2.30
N GLU A 137 11.15 -9.75 2.27
CA GLU A 137 10.56 -8.64 1.52
C GLU A 137 11.08 -7.29 2.02
N PHE A 138 11.17 -7.07 3.34
CA PHE A 138 11.73 -5.85 3.89
C PHE A 138 13.19 -5.65 3.49
N ALA A 139 13.99 -6.72 3.48
CA ALA A 139 15.38 -6.67 3.03
C ALA A 139 15.48 -6.32 1.54
N ALA A 140 14.61 -6.89 0.69
CA ALA A 140 14.59 -6.63 -0.75
C ALA A 140 13.99 -5.25 -1.11
N LEU A 141 13.01 -4.76 -0.35
CA LEU A 141 12.38 -3.45 -0.52
C LEU A 141 13.35 -2.29 -0.40
N HIS A 142 14.38 -2.43 0.45
CA HIS A 142 15.43 -1.43 0.59
C HIS A 142 16.04 -1.04 -0.77
N VAL A 143 16.37 -2.05 -1.57
CA VAL A 143 16.98 -1.91 -2.89
C VAL A 143 15.97 -1.29 -3.87
N ALA A 144 14.75 -1.81 -3.92
CA ALA A 144 13.70 -1.33 -4.82
C ALA A 144 13.31 0.14 -4.54
N LEU A 145 13.31 0.56 -3.27
CA LEU A 145 12.94 1.91 -2.83
C LEU A 145 14.12 2.91 -2.85
N ARG A 146 15.33 2.45 -3.23
CA ARG A 146 16.56 3.25 -3.27
C ARG A 146 16.79 4.04 -1.99
N VAL A 147 16.55 3.42 -0.83
CA VAL A 147 16.88 4.05 0.45
C VAL A 147 18.41 3.98 0.58
N ALA A 148 19.08 5.04 1.03
CA ALA A 148 20.53 4.95 1.19
C ALA A 148 20.88 3.91 2.27
N SER A 149 21.77 2.98 1.97
CA SER A 149 22.44 2.15 2.98
C SER A 149 23.51 3.01 3.63
N SER A 150 23.13 3.78 4.65
CA SER A 150 24.14 4.43 5.51
C SER A 150 24.77 3.31 6.34
N GLU A 151 26.01 2.96 6.03
CA GLU A 151 26.76 1.89 6.71
C GLU A 151 27.22 2.34 8.11
N GLU A 152 26.31 2.60 9.05
CA GLU A 152 26.67 3.01 10.41
C GLU A 152 25.72 2.43 11.48
N ALA A 153 26.21 1.43 12.23
CA ALA A 153 25.77 0.88 13.52
C ALA A 153 24.27 0.51 13.75
N ALA A 154 24.03 -0.51 14.57
CA ALA A 154 22.71 -1.10 14.87
C ALA A 154 21.56 -0.13 15.25
N ALA A 155 21.87 1.11 15.66
CA ALA A 155 20.89 2.15 15.94
C ALA A 155 20.22 2.75 14.68
N ASP A 156 20.83 2.57 13.50
CA ASP A 156 20.29 3.11 12.24
C ASP A 156 19.36 2.12 11.52
N GLN A 157 19.37 0.84 11.93
CA GLN A 157 18.55 -0.21 11.32
C GLN A 157 17.04 0.02 11.53
N ASP A 158 16.64 0.53 12.70
CA ASP A 158 15.25 0.87 13.00
C ASP A 158 14.77 2.09 12.20
N ARG A 159 15.62 3.12 12.07
CA ARG A 159 15.33 4.30 11.24
C ARG A 159 15.20 3.92 9.77
N HIS A 160 16.07 3.02 9.34
CA HIS A 160 16.07 2.48 8.00
C HIS A 160 14.78 1.73 7.68
N ARG A 161 14.36 0.82 8.56
CA ARG A 161 13.09 0.09 8.45
C ARG A 161 11.88 1.02 8.48
N SER A 162 11.86 2.01 9.39
CA SER A 162 10.79 3.02 9.42
C SER A 162 10.72 3.81 8.10
N THR A 163 11.87 4.10 7.47
CA THR A 163 11.91 4.80 6.17
C THR A 163 11.35 3.94 5.03
N ILE A 164 11.73 2.67 4.98
CA ILE A 164 11.19 1.68 4.03
C ILE A 164 9.68 1.56 4.21
N ALA A 165 9.23 1.38 5.46
CA ALA A 165 7.82 1.28 5.81
C ALA A 165 7.01 2.50 5.39
N LYS A 166 7.49 3.72 5.69
CA LYS A 166 6.84 4.98 5.28
C LYS A 166 6.68 5.08 3.78
N LYS A 167 7.73 4.74 3.02
CA LYS A 167 7.67 4.75 1.55
C LYS A 167 6.67 3.71 1.03
N LEU A 168 6.71 2.49 1.55
CA LEU A 168 5.80 1.41 1.16
C LEU A 168 4.33 1.81 1.42
N LEU A 169 4.03 2.27 2.63
CA LEU A 169 2.69 2.72 3.03
C LEU A 169 2.21 3.91 2.19
N ASN A 170 3.11 4.83 1.82
CA ASN A 170 2.78 5.90 0.89
C ASN A 170 2.36 5.37 -0.49
N LEU A 171 3.11 4.41 -1.05
CA LEU A 171 2.77 3.79 -2.33
C LEU A 171 1.44 3.03 -2.27
N PHE A 172 1.15 2.37 -1.15
CA PHE A 172 -0.13 1.71 -0.91
C PHE A 172 -1.28 2.72 -0.84
N ARG A 173 -1.21 3.73 0.04
CA ARG A 173 -2.29 4.71 0.27
C ARG A 173 -2.56 5.61 -0.92
N THR A 174 -1.54 5.87 -1.74
CA THR A 174 -1.70 6.62 -3.00
C THR A 174 -2.25 5.75 -4.14
N GLY A 175 -2.48 4.45 -3.90
CA GLY A 175 -2.97 3.50 -4.92
C GLY A 175 -1.91 3.13 -5.97
N ARG A 176 -0.64 3.54 -5.77
CA ARG A 176 0.45 3.29 -6.71
C ARG A 176 0.89 1.82 -6.72
N LEU A 177 0.66 1.05 -5.66
CA LEU A 177 0.91 -0.41 -5.69
C LEU A 177 -0.18 -1.22 -6.39
N GLY A 178 -1.32 -0.61 -6.70
CA GLY A 178 -2.51 -1.29 -7.22
C GLY A 178 -3.73 -1.04 -6.34
N ARG A 179 -4.91 -1.45 -6.82
CA ARG A 179 -6.14 -1.42 -6.01
C ARG A 179 -6.17 -2.64 -5.11
N HIS A 180 -5.72 -2.46 -3.89
CA HIS A 180 -5.77 -3.48 -2.84
C HIS A 180 -6.87 -3.04 -1.86
N THR A 181 -8.06 -3.63 -1.97
CA THR A 181 -9.18 -3.34 -1.06
C THR A 181 -9.05 -4.20 0.19
N LEU A 182 -9.19 -3.62 1.37
CA LEU A 182 -9.22 -4.39 2.63
C LEU A 182 -10.55 -5.16 2.83
N ASP A 183 -11.35 -5.34 1.78
CA ASP A 183 -12.72 -5.89 1.82
C ASP A 183 -12.81 -7.33 2.34
N VAL A 184 -11.68 -8.06 2.38
CA VAL A 184 -11.61 -9.41 2.96
C VAL A 184 -11.50 -9.42 4.49
N MET A 185 -11.37 -8.26 5.14
CA MET A 185 -11.11 -8.17 6.58
C MET A 185 -12.37 -8.25 7.46
N PHE A 186 -13.55 -8.33 6.87
CA PHE A 186 -14.83 -8.35 7.61
C PHE A 186 -15.55 -9.70 7.58
N CYS A 187 -14.96 -10.75 7.00
CA CYS A 187 -15.47 -12.12 7.13
C CYS A 187 -14.64 -12.88 8.16
N SER A 188 -14.99 -12.70 9.42
CA SER A 188 -14.84 -13.74 10.43
C SER A 188 -16.25 -14.25 10.71
N ASP A 189 -16.50 -15.53 10.41
CA ASP A 189 -17.71 -16.25 10.82
C ASP A 189 -17.77 -16.40 12.36
#